data_AF-D3BHP4-F1
#
_entry.id   AF-D3BHP4-F1
#
_cell.length_a   1.000
_cell.length_b   1.000
_cell.length_c   1.000
_cell.angle_alpha   90.00
_cell.angle_beta   90.00
_cell.angle_gamma   90.00
#
_symmetry.space_group_name_H-M   'P 1'
#
loop_
_entity.id
_entity.type
_entity.pdbx_description
1 polymer ?
#
loop_
_entity_poly.entity_id
_entity_poly.type
_entity_poly.pdbx_seq_one_letter_code
_entity_poly.pdbx_strand_id
1 'polypeptide(L)' 'MTLYEDNNSFLNALTKLYQSKRASGSVWVTVKRYIPADKKGEDKVPEHEKEPKCLIRATDGYKKKISTVVGVERKTRIN' A
#
# COMPACT_ATOMS: atom_id res chain seq x y z
N MET A 1 10.64 5.69 -2.24
CA MET A 1 9.41 5.01 -1.78
C MET A 1 8.97 4.12 -2.93
N THR A 2 8.87 2.82 -2.72
CA THR A 2 8.60 1.84 -3.78
C THR A 2 7.13 1.43 -3.74
N LEU A 3 6.42 1.63 -4.84
CA LEU A 3 5.04 1.17 -5.02
C LEU A 3 5.05 -0.20 -5.69
N TYR A 4 4.42 -1.18 -5.05
CA TYR A 4 4.24 -2.52 -5.60
C TYR A 4 2.82 -2.65 -6.15
N GLU A 5 2.72 -3.00 -7.43
CA GLU A 5 1.46 -3.34 -8.09
C GLU A 5 1.02 -4.76 -7.74
N ASP A 6 1.99 -5.67 -7.56
CA ASP A 6 1.76 -7.04 -7.10
C ASP A 6 1.78 -7.14 -5.57
N ASN A 7 0.71 -7.71 -5.01
CA ASN A 7 0.56 -7.87 -3.57
C ASN A 7 1.57 -8.86 -2.98
N ASN A 8 1.92 -9.93 -3.70
CA ASN A 8 2.87 -10.92 -3.20
C ASN A 8 4.27 -10.31 -3.05
N SER A 9 4.66 -9.47 -4.01
CA SER A 9 5.92 -8.70 -3.96
C SER A 9 5.94 -7.73 -2.78
N PHE A 10 4.83 -7.08 -2.48
CA PHE A 10 4.69 -6.25 -1.27
C PHE A 10 4.86 -7.07 0.01
N LEU A 11 4.18 -8.22 0.13
CA LEU A 11 4.25 -9.08 1.32
C LEU A 11 5.67 -9.64 1.53
N ASN A 12 6.36 -10.01 0.45
CA ASN A 12 7.75 -10.44 0.50
C ASN A 12 8.68 -9.30 0.98
N ALA A 13 8.48 -8.08 0.48
CA ALA A 13 9.24 -6.91 0.93
C ALA A 13 8.94 -6.54 2.39
N LEU A 14 7.69 -6.65 2.80
CA LEU A 14 7.24 -6.42 4.18
C LEU A 14 7.87 -7.43 5.14
N THR A 15 7.89 -8.71 4.76
CA THR A 15 8.54 -9.78 5.52
C THR A 15 10.02 -9.49 5.71
N LYS A 16 10.73 -9.10 4.64
CA LYS A 16 12.15 -8.70 4.70
C LYS A 16 12.36 -7.49 5.60
N LEU A 17 11.42 -6.55 5.62
CA LEU A 17 11.48 -5.36 6.48
C LEU A 17 11.43 -5.77 7.96
N TYR A 18 10.45 -6.60 8.35
CA TYR A 18 10.35 -7.14 9.70
C TYR A 18 11.56 -7.98 10.10
N GLN A 19 12.07 -8.83 9.21
CA GLN A 19 13.29 -9.61 9.46
C GLN A 19 14.49 -8.71 9.74
N SER A 20 14.66 -7.63 8.97
CA SER A 20 15.78 -6.69 9.13
C SER A 20 15.76 -5.89 10.44
N LYS A 21 14.59 -5.75 11.06
CA LYS A 21 14.39 -5.01 12.32
C LYS A 21 14.03 -5.94 13.49
N ARG A 22 14.27 -7.25 13.35
CA ARG A 22 13.95 -8.27 14.37
C ARG A 22 14.73 -8.08 15.67
N ALA A 23 16.01 -7.71 15.59
CA ALA A 23 16.87 -7.54 16.76
C ALA A 23 16.66 -6.18 17.46
N SER A 24 16.39 -5.13 16.69
CA SER A 24 16.13 -3.78 17.21
C SER A 24 15.48 -2.91 16.14
N GLY A 25 14.53 -2.07 16.56
CA GLY A 25 13.84 -1.10 15.72
C GLY A 25 12.31 -1.28 15.74
N SER A 26 11.64 -0.49 14.92
CA SER A 26 10.18 -0.53 14.76
C SER A 26 9.84 -0.51 13.29
N VAL A 27 8.75 -1.18 12.92
CA VAL A 27 8.16 -1.12 11.59
C VAL A 27 6.81 -0.43 11.73
N TRP A 28 6.66 0.70 11.06
CA TRP A 28 5.40 1.43 10.99
C TRP A 28 4.63 1.03 9.76
N VAL A 29 3.42 0.53 9.98
CA VAL A 29 2.46 0.23 8.92
C VAL A 29 1.29 1.20 9.04
N THR A 30 0.97 1.86 7.93
CA THR A 30 -0.17 2.78 7.83
C THR A 30 -1.11 2.28 6.75
N VAL A 31 -2.38 2.15 7.11
CA VAL A 31 -3.46 1.76 6.21
C VAL A 31 -4.39 2.95 6.07
N LYS A 32 -4.62 3.44 4.85
CA LYS A 32 -5.47 4.60 4.58
C LYS A 32 -6.42 4.30 3.42
N ARG A 33 -7.70 4.68 3.55
CA ARG A 33 -8.64 4.72 2.42
C ARG A 33 -8.05 5.61 1.32
N TYR A 34 -7.99 5.09 0.10
CA TYR A 34 -7.42 5.75 -1.06
C TYR A 34 -8.41 5.71 -2.20
N ILE A 35 -8.81 6.89 -2.65
CA ILE A 35 -9.61 7.05 -3.87
C ILE A 35 -8.67 7.66 -4.90
N PRO A 36 -8.39 6.99 -6.02
CA PRO A 36 -7.49 7.52 -7.03
C PRO A 36 -8.02 8.86 -7.55
N ALA A 37 -7.16 9.88 -7.48
CA ALA A 37 -7.46 11.17 -8.05
C ALA A 37 -7.38 11.09 -9.58
N ASP A 38 -8.24 11.83 -10.27
CA ASP A 38 -8.21 11.90 -11.73
C ASP A 38 -6.93 12.60 -12.17
N LYS A 39 -6.27 12.06 -13.20
CA LYS A 39 -5.11 12.74 -13.78
C LYS A 39 -5.62 13.97 -14.54
N LYS A 40 -4.78 15.01 -14.65
CA LYS A 40 -5.13 16.21 -15.43
C LYS A 40 -5.54 15.79 -16.85
N GLY A 41 -6.81 16.01 -17.21
CA GLY A 41 -7.36 15.74 -18.53
C GLY A 41 -8.36 14.57 -18.63
N GLU A 42 -8.61 13.83 -17.54
CA GLU A 42 -9.68 12.82 -17.49
C GLU A 42 -11.02 13.41 -17.00
N ASP A 43 -12.12 12.89 -17.53
CA ASP A 43 -13.48 13.24 -17.09
C ASP A 43 -13.61 13.01 -15.58
N LYS A 44 -14.11 14.03 -14.88
CA LYS A 44 -14.26 14.00 -13.42
C LYS A 44 -15.36 13.02 -13.05
N VAL A 45 -14.98 11.78 -12.77
CA VAL A 45 -15.89 10.81 -12.15
C VAL A 45 -16.17 11.29 -10.72
N PRO A 46 -17.43 11.43 -10.30
CA PRO A 46 -17.75 11.78 -8.93
C PRO A 46 -17.15 10.78 -7.92
N GLU A 47 -16.68 11.27 -6.78
CA GLU A 47 -16.01 10.44 -5.75
C GLU A 47 -16.88 9.26 -5.26
N HIS A 48 -18.20 9.41 -5.31
CA HIS A 48 -19.15 8.37 -4.91
C HIS A 48 -19.28 7.22 -5.93
N GLU A 49 -18.85 7.43 -7.17
CA GLU A 49 -18.84 6.39 -8.22
C GLU A 49 -17.48 5.66 -8.30
N LYS A 50 -16.44 6.17 -7.63
CA LYS A 50 -15.12 5.55 -7.61
C LYS A 50 -15.07 4.42 -6.60
N GLU A 51 -14.58 3.26 -7.04
CA GLU A 51 -14.33 2.13 -6.15
C GLU A 51 -13.28 2.51 -5.09
N PRO A 52 -13.61 2.43 -3.79
CA PRO A 52 -12.68 2.81 -2.73
C PRO A 52 -11.56 1.78 -2.64
N LYS A 53 -10.32 2.20 -2.88
CA LYS A 53 -9.14 1.36 -2.69
C LYS A 53 -8.54 1.60 -1.30
N CYS A 54 -7.61 0.74 -0.91
CA CYS A 54 -6.87 0.84 0.33
C CYS A 54 -5.37 1.01 0.03
N LEU A 55 -4.76 2.06 0.54
CA LEU A 55 -3.33 2.30 0.42
C LEU A 55 -2.63 1.84 1.70
N ILE A 56 -1.77 0.85 1.56
CA ILE A 56 -0.94 0.32 2.64
C ILE A 56 0.48 0.84 2.44
N ARG A 57 1.08 1.36 3.50
CA ARG A 57 2.47 1.84 3.53
C ARG A 57 3.20 1.18 4.69
N ALA A 58 4.42 0.74 4.48
CA ALA A 58 5.28 0.23 5.54
C ALA A 58 6.67 0.88 5.50
N THR A 59 7.22 1.20 6.67
CA THR A 59 8.54 1.81 6.79
C THR A 59 9.23 1.44 8.10
N ASP A 60 10.55 1.43 8.09
CA ASP A 60 11.39 1.23 9.28
C ASP A 60 11.79 2.55 9.98
N GLY A 61 11.09 3.64 9.66
CA GLY A 61 11.37 4.98 10.20
C GLY A 61 12.51 5.73 9.52
N TYR A 62 13.28 5.08 8.64
CA TYR A 62 14.44 5.70 8.01
C TYR A 62 14.41 5.59 6.47
N LYS A 63 15.00 4.54 5.91
CA LYS A 63 15.37 4.50 4.49
C LYS A 63 14.41 3.67 3.64
N LYS A 64 13.81 2.62 4.21
CA LYS A 64 12.95 1.71 3.43
C LYS A 64 11.50 2.15 3.61
N LYS A 65 10.87 2.53 2.50
CA LYS A 65 9.46 2.90 2.40
C LYS A 65 8.85 2.10 1.26
N ILE A 66 7.98 1.16 1.59
CA ILE A 66 7.25 0.33 0.63
C ILE A 66 5.75 0.65 0.72
N SER A 67 5.04 0.52 -0.38
CA SER A 67 3.59 0.74 -0.41
C SER A 67 2.92 -0.13 -1.45
N THR A 68 1.64 -0.41 -1.26
CA THR A 68 0.77 -1.08 -2.24
C THR A 68 -0.65 -0.52 -2.17
N VAL A 69 -1.39 -0.62 -3.27
CA VAL A 69 -2.80 -0.24 -3.36
C VAL A 69 -3.63 -1.50 -3.58
N VAL A 70 -4.53 -1.78 -2.65
CA VAL A 70 -5.40 -2.96 -2.65
C VAL A 70 -6.83 -2.52 -3.01
N GLY A 71 -7.42 -3.13 -4.04
CA GLY A 71 -8.82 -2.90 -4.42
C GLY A 71 -9.79 -3.78 -3.62
N VAL A 72 -11.09 -3.48 -3.74
CA VAL A 72 -12.18 -4.23 -3.07
C VAL A 72 -12.48 -5.57 -3.77
N GLU A 73 -11.89 -5.80 -4.96
CA GLU A 73 -12.13 -7.02 -5.71
C GLU A 73 -11.77 -8.25 -4.85
N ARG A 74 -12.75 -9.13 -4.69
CA ARG A 74 -12.86 -10.25 -3.72
C ARG A 74 -11.69 -11.26 -3.69
N LYS A 75 -10.62 -11.05 -4.46
CA LYS A 75 -9.51 -12.01 -4.67
C LYS A 75 -8.25 -11.70 -3.87
N THR A 76 -8.07 -10.52 -3.29
CA THR A 76 -6.84 -10.20 -2.55
C THR A 76 -7.01 -10.47 -1.04
N ARG A 77 -7.06 -11.74 -0.65
CA ARG A 77 -6.94 -12.14 0.77
C ARG A 77 -5.53 -11.81 1.26
N ILE A 78 -5.40 -10.79 2.10
CA ILE A 78 -4.19 -10.55 2.91
C ILE A 78 -4.53 -11.12 4.29
N ASN A 79 -4.05 -12.33 4.57
CA ASN A 79 -4.23 -13.02 5.86
C ASN A 79 -2.96 -12.92 6.69
#